data_AF-A0A928KT00-F1
#
_entry.id   AF-A0A928KT00-F1
#
_cell.length_a   1.000
_cell.length_b   1.000
_cell.length_c   1.000
_cell.angle_alpha   90.00
_cell.angle_beta   90.00
_cell.angle_gamma   90.00
#
_symmetry.space_group_name_H-M   'P 1'
#
loop_
_entity.id
_entity.type
_entity.pdbx_description
1 polymer ?
#
loop_
_entity_poly.entity_id
_entity_poly.type
_entity_poly.pdbx_seq_one_letter_code
_entity_poly.pdbx_strand_id
1 'polypeptide(L)'
;MDPFPFDLFQTAFVNEIKAVYQQFVTRNQEKRPYIFTISVPDYIAINHPNSNCICFNGNTVKEFEEEGHSYNSKDPDELYYQYNMEEWEDHSLSDNDFPRSNEIIRDYIIRNEASISDEESCYTKDFMQFRDVFFEYLIQNIEQLKTEGFFDSFPSKGILLNFEVREYYDEDEMCRIFERLNTKKDAAQFKKWL
;
A
#
# COMPACT_ATOMS: atom_id res chain seq x y z
N MET A 1 23.71 1.01 10.49
CA MET A 1 22.42 0.60 11.09
C MET A 1 22.45 -0.88 11.42
N ASP A 2 21.78 -1.29 12.50
CA ASP A 2 21.47 -2.70 12.78
C ASP A 2 20.73 -3.33 11.59
N PRO A 3 20.85 -4.66 11.38
CA PRO A 3 20.09 -5.34 10.33
C PRO A 3 18.59 -5.39 10.66
N PHE A 4 17.76 -5.21 9.63
CA PHE A 4 16.31 -5.38 9.72
C PHE A 4 15.94 -6.87 9.77
N PRO A 5 15.03 -7.32 10.65
CA PRO A 5 14.70 -8.73 10.80
C PRO A 5 13.71 -9.21 9.72
N PHE A 6 14.17 -9.29 8.46
CA PHE A 6 13.32 -9.60 7.30
C PHE A 6 12.50 -10.89 7.45
N ASP A 7 13.07 -12.00 7.95
CA ASP A 7 12.33 -13.28 8.08
C ASP A 7 11.15 -13.19 9.06
N LEU A 8 11.37 -12.51 10.20
CA LEU A 8 10.33 -12.28 11.20
C LEU A 8 9.25 -11.35 10.65
N PHE A 9 9.68 -10.29 9.97
CA PHE A 9 8.80 -9.33 9.33
C PHE A 9 7.95 -9.98 8.23
N GLN A 10 8.55 -10.82 7.38
CA GLN A 10 7.84 -11.51 6.30
C GLN A 10 6.66 -12.31 6.82
N THR A 11 6.92 -13.09 7.87
CA THR A 11 5.90 -13.95 8.47
C THR A 11 4.73 -13.12 9.01
N ALA A 12 5.02 -11.98 9.64
CA ALA A 12 3.98 -11.06 10.11
C ALA A 12 3.22 -10.44 8.93
N PHE A 13 3.93 -9.82 7.99
CA PHE A 13 3.37 -9.06 6.88
C PHE A 13 2.50 -9.92 5.98
N VAL A 14 2.96 -11.11 5.60
CA VAL A 14 2.19 -12.04 4.77
C VAL A 14 0.90 -12.47 5.47
N ASN A 15 0.95 -12.80 6.76
CA ASN A 15 -0.24 -13.21 7.49
C ASN A 15 -1.24 -12.06 7.64
N GLU A 16 -0.75 -10.84 7.87
CA GLU A 16 -1.58 -9.64 8.02
C GLU A 16 -2.21 -9.21 6.70
N ILE A 17 -1.48 -9.20 5.58
CA ILE A 17 -2.07 -8.95 4.25
C ILE A 17 -3.21 -9.92 3.99
N LYS A 18 -2.99 -11.22 4.24
CA LYS A 18 -4.02 -12.25 4.03
C LYS A 18 -5.28 -11.97 4.86
N ALA A 19 -5.09 -11.65 6.13
CA ALA A 19 -6.19 -11.37 7.06
C ALA A 19 -6.95 -10.08 6.69
N VAL A 20 -6.23 -9.01 6.35
CA VAL A 20 -6.81 -7.71 6.00
C VAL A 20 -7.58 -7.82 4.69
N TYR A 21 -6.97 -8.40 3.64
CA TYR A 21 -7.62 -8.61 2.35
C TYR A 21 -8.89 -9.45 2.47
N GLN A 22 -8.81 -10.59 3.15
CA GLN A 22 -9.97 -11.46 3.36
C GLN A 22 -11.12 -10.73 4.05
N GLN A 23 -10.82 -9.97 5.10
CA GLN A 23 -11.83 -9.21 5.83
C GLN A 23 -12.44 -8.09 5.00
N PHE A 24 -11.62 -7.31 4.29
CA PHE A 24 -12.09 -6.26 3.39
C PHE A 24 -13.04 -6.82 2.33
N VAL A 25 -12.63 -7.89 1.64
CA VAL A 25 -13.45 -8.51 0.59
C VAL A 25 -14.75 -9.09 1.14
N THR A 26 -14.70 -9.72 2.30
CA THR A 26 -15.88 -10.33 2.92
C THR A 26 -16.88 -9.27 3.40
N ARG A 27 -16.41 -8.21 4.07
CA ARG A 27 -17.26 -7.13 4.58
C ARG A 27 -17.91 -6.34 3.45
N ASN A 28 -17.20 -6.17 2.33
CA ASN A 28 -17.64 -5.36 1.21
C ASN A 28 -18.17 -6.16 0.02
N GLN A 29 -18.40 -7.48 0.14
CA GLN A 29 -18.77 -8.35 -0.97
C GLN A 29 -19.95 -7.80 -1.81
N GLU A 30 -21.02 -7.37 -1.15
CA GLU A 30 -22.22 -6.80 -1.80
C GLU A 30 -21.95 -5.43 -2.45
N LYS A 31 -20.95 -4.68 -1.95
CA LYS A 31 -20.51 -3.41 -2.54
C LYS A 31 -19.57 -3.59 -3.74
N ARG A 32 -19.10 -4.83 -4.00
CA ARG A 32 -18.15 -5.19 -5.06
C ARG A 32 -16.81 -4.45 -4.92
N PRO A 33 -15.90 -4.87 -4.01
CA PRO A 33 -14.57 -4.27 -3.91
C PRO A 33 -13.83 -4.41 -5.24
N TYR A 34 -13.11 -3.37 -5.67
CA TYR A 34 -12.37 -3.37 -6.94
C TYR A 34 -10.90 -2.97 -6.83
N ILE A 35 -10.48 -2.35 -5.72
CA ILE A 35 -9.08 -2.00 -5.48
C ILE A 35 -8.71 -2.20 -4.02
N PHE A 36 -7.50 -2.68 -3.80
CA PHE A 36 -6.86 -2.91 -2.51
C PHE A 36 -5.48 -2.25 -2.54
N THR A 37 -5.30 -1.21 -1.74
CA THR A 37 -4.08 -0.40 -1.72
C THR A 37 -3.36 -0.58 -0.38
N ILE A 38 -2.11 -1.05 -0.44
CA ILE A 38 -1.18 -0.93 0.70
C ILE A 38 -0.44 0.38 0.54
N SER A 39 -0.43 1.20 1.59
CA SER A 39 0.27 2.48 1.59
C SER A 39 1.33 2.53 2.68
N VAL A 40 2.43 3.19 2.37
CA VAL A 40 3.51 3.49 3.31
C VAL A 40 3.96 4.95 3.14
N PRO A 41 4.38 5.64 4.22
CA PRO A 41 4.94 6.98 4.09
C PRO A 41 6.38 6.89 3.54
N ASP A 42 6.76 7.87 2.72
CA ASP A 42 8.17 8.08 2.32
C ASP A 42 9.08 8.37 3.53
N TYR A 43 8.46 8.90 4.60
CA TYR A 43 9.08 9.27 5.87
C TYR A 43 8.95 8.23 6.99
N ILE A 44 9.21 6.94 6.73
CA ILE A 44 9.10 5.82 7.72
C ILE A 44 9.57 6.17 9.17
N ALA A 45 10.46 7.15 9.35
CA ALA A 45 11.00 7.57 10.64
C ALA A 45 10.55 8.92 11.26
N ILE A 46 9.95 9.90 10.55
CA ILE A 46 9.89 11.30 11.07
C ILE A 46 8.69 11.62 11.97
N ASN A 47 7.61 10.83 11.96
CA ASN A 47 6.42 11.12 12.78
C ASN A 47 6.12 10.04 13.84
N HIS A 48 7.01 9.96 14.83
CA HIS A 48 6.71 9.56 16.23
C HIS A 48 6.28 8.08 16.45
N PRO A 49 6.55 7.47 17.62
CA PRO A 49 6.14 6.09 17.99
C PRO A 49 4.65 5.75 17.91
N ASN A 50 3.80 6.67 17.46
CA ASN A 50 2.35 6.51 17.37
C ASN A 50 1.82 6.41 15.93
N SER A 51 2.65 6.61 14.90
CA SER A 51 2.23 6.42 13.52
C SER A 51 2.47 4.97 13.07
N ASN A 52 1.57 4.45 12.24
CA ASN A 52 1.70 3.16 11.59
C ASN A 52 2.39 3.36 10.25
N CYS A 53 3.44 2.57 9.98
CA CYS A 53 4.19 2.66 8.74
C CYS A 53 3.44 2.02 7.59
N ILE A 54 2.78 0.89 7.83
CA ILE A 54 2.01 0.16 6.82
C ILE A 54 0.53 0.34 7.13
N CYS A 55 -0.19 0.86 6.15
CA CYS A 55 -1.62 1.07 6.19
C CYS A 55 -2.28 0.40 4.98
N PHE A 56 -3.59 0.23 5.07
CA PHE A 56 -4.42 -0.27 3.99
C PHE A 56 -5.58 0.71 3.76
N ASN A 57 -5.96 0.90 2.50
CA ASN A 57 -7.31 1.33 2.17
C ASN A 57 -7.76 0.63 0.88
N GLY A 58 -9.06 0.59 0.62
CA GLY A 58 -9.62 0.03 -0.60
C GLY A 58 -10.84 0.81 -1.05
N ASN A 59 -11.40 0.43 -2.20
CA ASN A 59 -12.63 1.05 -2.70
C ASN A 59 -13.53 -0.01 -3.36
N THR A 60 -14.82 0.32 -3.44
CA THR A 60 -15.88 -0.54 -3.93
C THR A 60 -16.61 0.10 -5.12
N VAL A 61 -17.14 -0.72 -6.02
CA VAL A 61 -17.84 -0.20 -7.20
C VAL A 61 -19.07 0.59 -6.77
N LYS A 62 -19.72 0.20 -5.66
CA LYS A 62 -20.84 0.94 -5.10
C LYS A 62 -20.44 2.37 -4.69
N GLU A 63 -19.35 2.54 -3.93
CA GLU A 63 -18.85 3.87 -3.54
C GLU A 63 -18.41 4.69 -4.76
N PHE A 64 -17.69 4.05 -5.69
CA PHE A 64 -17.33 4.66 -6.96
C PHE A 64 -18.55 5.14 -7.77
N GLU A 65 -19.62 4.34 -7.86
CA GLU A 65 -20.85 4.75 -8.55
C GLU A 65 -21.58 5.86 -7.77
N GLU A 66 -21.71 5.75 -6.43
CA GLU A 66 -22.47 6.69 -5.60
C GLU A 66 -21.79 8.07 -5.48
N GLU A 67 -20.47 8.10 -5.29
CA GLU A 67 -19.70 9.34 -5.08
C GLU A 67 -19.02 9.83 -6.36
N GLY A 68 -18.64 8.91 -7.26
CA GLY A 68 -18.09 9.23 -8.58
C GLY A 68 -19.10 9.94 -9.50
N HIS A 69 -20.40 9.83 -9.21
CA HIS A 69 -21.42 10.62 -9.92
C HIS A 69 -21.31 12.14 -9.73
N SER A 70 -20.59 12.62 -8.71
CA SER A 70 -20.24 14.04 -8.58
C SER A 70 -19.24 14.50 -9.66
N TYR A 71 -18.51 13.57 -10.27
CA TYR A 71 -17.52 13.77 -11.33
C TYR A 71 -18.06 13.52 -12.75
N ASN A 72 -19.38 13.45 -12.92
CA ASN A 72 -20.03 13.33 -14.24
C ASN A 72 -19.88 14.61 -15.09
N SER A 73 -18.71 14.83 -15.70
CA SER A 73 -18.56 15.08 -17.14
C SER A 73 -17.12 15.52 -17.47
N LYS A 74 -16.41 14.63 -18.16
CA LYS A 74 -15.04 14.73 -18.74
C LYS A 74 -13.97 14.06 -17.87
N ASP A 75 -13.66 12.82 -18.26
CA ASP A 75 -12.44 11.99 -18.36
C ASP A 75 -11.14 12.16 -17.51
N PRO A 76 -10.78 13.26 -16.81
CA PRO A 76 -9.70 13.18 -15.80
C PRO A 76 -10.20 12.83 -14.38
N ASP A 77 -11.39 13.32 -14.02
CA ASP A 77 -11.84 13.30 -12.62
C ASP A 77 -12.38 11.93 -12.17
N GLU A 78 -12.91 11.13 -13.10
CA GLU A 78 -13.37 9.76 -12.82
C GLU A 78 -12.19 8.83 -12.47
N LEU A 79 -11.09 8.94 -13.22
CA LEU A 79 -9.88 8.16 -12.93
C LEU A 79 -9.18 8.65 -11.67
N TYR A 80 -9.27 9.96 -11.39
CA TYR A 80 -8.80 10.54 -10.14
C TYR A 80 -9.48 9.89 -8.94
N TYR A 81 -10.81 9.83 -8.91
CA TYR A 81 -11.50 9.13 -7.82
C TYR A 81 -11.25 7.61 -7.85
N GLN A 82 -11.08 6.98 -9.02
CA GLN A 82 -10.85 5.53 -9.10
C GLN A 82 -9.54 5.08 -8.42
N TYR A 83 -8.49 5.88 -8.48
CA TYR A 83 -7.14 5.48 -8.07
C TYR A 83 -6.55 6.29 -6.92
N ASN A 84 -7.11 7.47 -6.60
CA ASN A 84 -6.63 8.28 -5.49
C ASN A 84 -7.23 7.83 -4.15
N MET A 85 -6.43 7.18 -3.31
CA MET A 85 -6.86 6.69 -2.00
C MET A 85 -7.28 7.79 -1.02
N GLU A 86 -6.89 9.05 -1.25
CA GLU A 86 -7.22 10.18 -0.38
C GLU A 86 -8.68 10.64 -0.52
N GLU A 87 -9.33 10.30 -1.64
CA GLU A 87 -10.72 10.65 -1.92
C GLU A 87 -11.72 9.59 -1.42
N TRP A 88 -11.23 8.43 -0.96
CA TRP A 88 -12.09 7.30 -0.59
C TRP A 88 -12.58 7.40 0.86
N GLU A 89 -13.71 6.75 1.14
CA GLU A 89 -14.07 6.41 2.50
C GLU A 89 -12.97 5.56 3.16
N ASP A 90 -12.83 5.69 4.48
CA ASP A 90 -11.87 4.91 5.26
C ASP A 90 -12.38 3.47 5.45
N HIS A 91 -11.71 2.51 4.80
CA HIS A 91 -11.98 1.07 4.96
C HIS A 91 -11.03 0.38 5.93
N SER A 92 -10.28 1.14 6.75
CA SER A 92 -9.43 0.57 7.80
C SER A 92 -10.24 -0.37 8.69
N LEU A 93 -9.69 -1.54 8.99
CA LEU A 93 -10.38 -2.54 9.81
C LEU A 93 -10.23 -2.25 11.30
N SER A 94 -9.24 -1.45 11.65
CA SER A 94 -8.83 -1.04 12.99
C SER A 94 -7.91 0.19 12.92
N ASP A 95 -7.53 0.73 14.08
CA ASP A 95 -6.52 1.80 14.17
C ASP A 95 -5.14 1.36 13.66
N ASN A 96 -4.87 0.06 13.52
CA ASN A 96 -3.61 -0.50 13.02
C ASN A 96 -3.85 -1.86 12.36
N ASP A 97 -4.03 -1.86 11.05
CA ASP A 97 -4.35 -3.07 10.28
C ASP A 97 -3.17 -4.05 10.13
N PHE A 98 -1.95 -3.59 10.44
CA PHE A 98 -0.72 -4.38 10.37
C PHE A 98 0.04 -4.34 11.71
N PRO A 99 -0.58 -4.79 12.82
CA PRO A 99 -0.08 -4.52 14.15
C PRO A 99 1.32 -5.07 14.41
N ARG A 100 1.59 -6.31 14.00
CA ARG A 100 2.88 -6.96 14.21
C ARG A 100 3.93 -6.43 13.25
N SER A 101 3.58 -6.20 11.98
CA SER A 101 4.51 -5.59 11.02
C SER A 101 4.94 -4.19 11.48
N ASN A 102 3.98 -3.36 11.90
CA ASN A 102 4.25 -2.01 12.38
C ASN A 102 5.05 -2.00 13.70
N GLU A 103 4.83 -2.96 14.59
CA GLU A 103 5.66 -3.15 15.80
C GLU A 103 7.13 -3.45 15.42
N ILE A 104 7.37 -4.37 14.48
CA ILE A 104 8.73 -4.74 14.04
C ILE A 104 9.44 -3.54 13.40
N ILE A 105 8.73 -2.78 12.56
CA ILE A 105 9.27 -1.57 11.93
C ILE A 105 9.60 -0.54 13.02
N ARG A 106 8.68 -0.29 13.95
CA ARG A 106 8.89 0.66 15.04
C ARG A 106 10.10 0.30 15.90
N ASP A 107 10.23 -0.96 16.29
CA ASP A 107 11.37 -1.45 17.06
C ASP A 107 12.70 -1.30 16.30
N TYR A 108 12.67 -1.46 14.98
CA TYR A 108 13.83 -1.21 14.13
C TYR A 108 14.21 0.27 14.10
N ILE A 109 13.23 1.16 13.89
CA ILE A 109 13.45 2.61 13.84
C ILE A 109 13.98 3.12 15.17
N ILE A 110 13.39 2.72 16.30
CA ILE A 110 13.84 3.13 17.65
C ILE A 110 15.29 2.69 17.91
N ARG A 111 15.67 1.46 17.56
CA ARG A 111 17.05 0.98 17.75
C ARG A 111 18.08 1.69 16.88
N ASN A 112 17.63 2.25 15.74
CA ASN A 112 18.48 2.89 14.75
C ASN A 112 18.34 4.41 14.70
N GLU A 113 17.61 5.03 15.64
CA GLU A 113 17.25 6.46 15.60
C GLU A 113 18.46 7.36 15.30
N ALA A 114 19.58 7.17 16.01
CA ALA A 114 20.81 7.94 15.83
C ALA A 114 21.53 7.72 14.48
N SER A 115 21.12 6.72 13.69
CA SER A 115 21.66 6.41 12.37
C SER A 115 20.72 6.77 11.23
N ILE A 116 19.50 7.25 11.52
CA ILE A 116 18.47 7.50 10.51
C ILE A 116 18.54 8.92 9.96
N SER A 117 18.80 9.91 10.81
CA SER A 117 18.96 11.32 10.42
C SER A 117 20.29 11.87 10.93
N ASP A 118 20.85 12.84 10.20
CA ASP A 118 22.02 13.62 10.63
C ASP A 118 21.71 15.13 10.55
N GLU A 119 22.52 15.98 11.18
CA GLU A 119 22.24 17.43 11.26
C GLU A 119 22.30 18.15 9.89
N GLU A 120 22.90 17.51 8.87
CA GLU A 120 23.11 18.08 7.54
C GLU A 120 22.06 17.61 6.50
N SER A 121 21.42 16.46 6.73
CA SER A 121 20.45 15.84 5.83
C SER A 121 19.21 15.35 6.58
N CYS A 122 18.03 15.46 5.94
CA CYS A 122 16.80 14.94 6.54
C CYS A 122 16.90 13.41 6.83
N TYR A 123 17.70 12.67 6.05
CA TYR A 123 17.98 11.24 6.22
C TYR A 123 19.41 10.85 5.80
N THR A 124 20.01 9.91 6.52
CA THR A 124 21.31 9.33 6.16
C THR A 124 21.21 8.48 4.89
N LYS A 125 22.33 8.34 4.17
CA LYS A 125 22.41 7.47 2.97
C LYS A 125 22.08 6.02 3.27
N ASP A 126 22.50 5.51 4.43
CA ASP A 126 22.23 4.14 4.86
C ASP A 126 20.73 3.91 5.05
N PHE A 127 20.02 4.89 5.63
CA PHE A 127 18.58 4.81 5.79
C PHE A 127 17.84 4.87 4.46
N MET A 128 18.26 5.75 3.54
CA MET A 128 17.67 5.83 2.21
C MET A 128 17.81 4.49 1.45
N GLN A 129 19.00 3.87 1.53
CA GLN A 129 19.22 2.53 0.95
C GLN A 129 18.34 1.46 1.60
N PHE A 130 18.24 1.47 2.93
CA PHE A 130 17.33 0.57 3.64
C PHE A 130 15.88 0.76 3.19
N ARG A 131 15.41 2.00 3.08
CA ARG A 131 14.04 2.34 2.66
C ARG A 131 13.73 1.77 1.27
N ASP A 132 14.64 1.96 0.31
CA ASP A 132 14.45 1.43 -1.05
C ASP A 132 14.37 -0.09 -1.07
N VAL A 133 15.27 -0.76 -0.33
CA VAL A 133 15.26 -2.22 -0.17
C VAL A 133 13.97 -2.67 0.52
N PHE A 134 13.49 -1.92 1.51
CA PHE A 134 12.29 -2.24 2.26
C PHE A 134 11.03 -2.11 1.40
N PHE A 135 10.88 -1.04 0.62
CA PHE A 135 9.74 -0.88 -0.29
C PHE A 135 9.69 -1.96 -1.35
N GLU A 136 10.83 -2.24 -2.00
CA GLU A 136 10.92 -3.34 -2.97
C GLU A 136 10.56 -4.69 -2.31
N TYR A 137 11.00 -4.91 -1.07
CA TYR A 137 10.66 -6.11 -0.31
C TYR A 137 9.15 -6.24 -0.06
N LEU A 138 8.46 -5.15 0.29
CA LEU A 138 7.00 -5.15 0.45
C LEU A 138 6.30 -5.53 -0.87
N ILE A 139 6.69 -4.89 -1.97
CA ILE A 139 6.12 -5.14 -3.31
C ILE A 139 6.31 -6.61 -3.71
N GLN A 140 7.51 -7.17 -3.49
CA GLN A 140 7.81 -8.57 -3.80
C GLN A 140 6.95 -9.56 -3.01
N ASN A 141 6.63 -9.27 -1.74
CA ASN A 141 5.74 -10.12 -0.95
C ASN A 141 4.30 -10.09 -1.48
N ILE A 142 3.80 -8.92 -1.91
CA ILE A 142 2.48 -8.80 -2.54
C ILE A 142 2.47 -9.55 -3.89
N GLU A 143 3.50 -9.38 -4.69
CA GLU A 143 3.68 -10.07 -5.98
C GLU A 143 3.74 -11.60 -5.83
N GLN A 144 4.40 -12.09 -4.77
CA GLN A 144 4.43 -13.50 -4.44
C GLN A 144 3.02 -14.02 -4.11
N LEU A 145 2.25 -13.31 -3.27
CA LEU A 145 0.87 -13.70 -2.94
C LEU A 145 -0.04 -13.73 -4.16
N LYS A 146 0.14 -12.79 -5.09
CA LYS A 146 -0.54 -12.80 -6.38
C LYS A 146 -0.16 -14.03 -7.20
N THR A 147 1.12 -14.37 -7.29
CA THR A 147 1.62 -15.54 -8.03
C THR A 147 1.11 -16.85 -7.43
N GLU A 148 0.95 -16.90 -6.10
CA GLU A 148 0.33 -18.02 -5.38
C GLU A 148 -1.20 -18.11 -5.59
N GLY A 149 -1.82 -17.15 -6.29
CA GLY A 149 -3.26 -17.10 -6.55
C GLY A 149 -4.10 -16.76 -5.32
N PHE A 150 -3.49 -16.18 -4.28
CA PHE A 150 -4.19 -15.87 -3.03
C PHE A 150 -5.36 -14.90 -3.27
N PHE A 151 -5.10 -13.78 -3.95
CA PHE A 151 -6.10 -12.74 -4.18
C PHE A 151 -7.27 -13.19 -5.07
N ASP A 152 -7.05 -14.16 -5.95
CA ASP A 152 -8.07 -14.74 -6.85
C ASP A 152 -8.92 -15.83 -6.18
N SER A 153 -8.57 -16.26 -4.96
CA SER A 153 -9.28 -17.32 -4.24
C SER A 153 -10.61 -16.89 -3.62
N PHE A 154 -10.95 -15.60 -3.72
CA PHE A 154 -12.14 -14.99 -3.11
C PHE A 154 -13.26 -14.76 -4.12
N PRO A 155 -14.53 -14.62 -3.67
CA PRO A 155 -15.69 -14.45 -4.56
C PRO A 155 -15.59 -13.21 -5.46
N SER A 156 -14.93 -12.16 -4.97
CA SER A 156 -14.64 -10.95 -5.74
C SER A 156 -13.35 -11.17 -6.54
N LYS A 157 -13.50 -11.39 -7.86
CA LYS A 157 -12.38 -11.55 -8.79
C LYS A 157 -11.98 -10.22 -9.41
N GLY A 158 -10.70 -10.07 -9.74
CA GLY A 158 -10.19 -8.90 -10.47
C GLY A 158 -10.09 -7.64 -9.62
N ILE A 159 -9.87 -7.79 -8.30
CA ILE A 159 -9.51 -6.66 -7.44
C ILE A 159 -8.09 -6.22 -7.81
N LEU A 160 -7.96 -4.94 -8.15
CA LEU A 160 -6.68 -4.31 -8.45
C LEU A 160 -5.84 -4.20 -7.18
N LEU A 161 -4.56 -4.50 -7.29
CA LEU A 161 -3.60 -4.38 -6.20
C LEU A 161 -2.75 -3.13 -6.43
N ASN A 162 -2.75 -2.21 -5.47
CA ASN A 162 -1.91 -1.03 -5.53
C ASN A 162 -0.92 -1.00 -4.35
N PHE A 163 0.26 -0.44 -4.61
CA PHE A 163 1.24 -0.15 -3.58
C PHE A 163 1.66 1.30 -3.73
N GLU A 164 1.32 2.11 -2.73
CA GLU A 164 1.50 3.55 -2.76
C GLU A 164 2.55 3.97 -1.73
N VAL A 165 3.51 4.78 -2.20
CA VAL A 165 4.42 5.50 -1.31
C VAL A 165 4.18 6.98 -1.53
N ARG A 166 3.57 7.63 -0.53
CA ARG A 166 3.15 9.03 -0.64
C ARG A 166 4.33 9.91 -1.02
N GLU A 167 4.19 10.68 -2.10
CA GLU A 167 5.16 11.68 -2.56
C GLU A 167 6.58 11.15 -2.87
N TYR A 168 6.78 9.82 -2.98
CA TYR A 168 8.11 9.24 -3.22
C TYR A 168 8.39 8.85 -4.66
N TYR A 169 7.49 8.07 -5.25
CA TYR A 169 7.69 7.54 -6.60
C TYR A 169 7.20 8.54 -7.65
N ASP A 170 7.95 8.63 -8.75
CA ASP A 170 7.47 9.31 -9.95
C ASP A 170 6.41 8.46 -10.68
N GLU A 171 5.75 9.08 -11.67
CA GLU A 171 4.68 8.43 -12.45
C GLU A 171 5.13 7.15 -13.15
N ASP A 172 6.38 7.09 -13.63
CA ASP A 172 6.91 5.93 -14.33
C ASP A 172 7.13 4.75 -13.36
N GLU A 173 7.68 5.02 -12.17
CA GLU A 173 7.87 3.98 -11.15
C GLU A 173 6.53 3.54 -10.54
N MET A 174 5.58 4.45 -10.33
CA MET A 174 4.21 4.10 -9.93
C MET A 174 3.53 3.19 -10.96
N CYS A 175 3.62 3.52 -12.26
CA CYS A 175 3.12 2.68 -13.34
C CYS A 175 3.77 1.29 -13.34
N ARG A 176 5.09 1.23 -13.14
CA ARG A 176 5.85 -0.02 -13.13
C ARG A 176 5.44 -0.92 -11.97
N ILE A 177 5.29 -0.36 -10.78
CA ILE A 177 4.81 -1.09 -9.59
C ILE A 177 3.39 -1.61 -9.85
N PHE A 178 2.50 -0.78 -10.37
CA PHE A 178 1.14 -1.18 -10.70
C PHE A 178 1.09 -2.30 -11.76
N GLU A 179 1.96 -2.27 -12.77
CA GLU A 179 2.06 -3.34 -13.79
C GLU A 179 2.53 -4.68 -13.18
N ARG A 180 3.48 -4.65 -12.24
CA ARG A 180 3.90 -5.88 -11.52
C ARG A 180 2.73 -6.50 -10.76
N LEU A 181 1.93 -5.65 -10.13
CA LEU A 181 0.83 -6.06 -9.27
C LEU A 181 -0.47 -6.37 -10.04
N ASN A 182 -0.63 -5.93 -11.29
CA ASN A 182 -1.86 -6.14 -12.09
C ASN A 182 -1.59 -6.72 -13.49
N THR A 183 -2.56 -6.63 -14.40
CA THR A 183 -2.32 -6.96 -15.82
C THR A 183 -1.82 -5.73 -16.59
N LYS A 184 -1.21 -5.95 -17.75
CA LYS A 184 -0.81 -4.86 -18.67
C LYS A 184 -1.97 -3.96 -19.08
N LYS A 185 -3.18 -4.52 -19.16
CA LYS A 185 -4.38 -3.75 -19.52
C LYS A 185 -4.75 -2.79 -18.38
N ASP A 186 -4.69 -3.26 -17.14
CA ASP A 186 -5.02 -2.45 -15.97
C ASP A 186 -3.97 -1.34 -15.78
N ALA A 187 -2.69 -1.66 -15.95
CA ALA A 187 -1.61 -0.67 -15.92
C ALA A 187 -1.74 0.39 -17.01
N ALA A 188 -2.19 0.02 -18.22
CA ALA A 188 -2.45 0.99 -19.29
C ALA A 188 -3.63 1.93 -18.98
N GLN A 189 -4.56 1.52 -18.12
CA GLN A 189 -5.63 2.38 -17.64
C GLN A 189 -5.15 3.29 -16.51
N PHE A 190 -4.41 2.73 -15.54
CA PHE A 190 -3.76 3.47 -14.46
C PHE A 190 -2.82 4.57 -14.98
N LYS A 191 -2.08 4.31 -16.06
CA LYS A 191 -1.22 5.33 -16.70
C LYS A 191 -1.98 6.52 -17.30
N LYS A 192 -3.29 6.40 -17.55
CA LYS A 192 -4.09 7.55 -18.03
C LYS A 192 -4.54 8.45 -16.89
N TRP A 193 -4.51 7.94 -15.66
CA TRP A 193 -4.85 8.69 -14.45
C TRP A 193 -3.69 9.59 -14.02
N LEU A 194 -2.48 9.04 -13.97
CA LEU A 194 -1.23 9.76 -13.72
C LEU A 194 -1.02 10.84 -14.79
#